data_AF-A0A8T2P9T9-F1
#
_entry.id   AF-A0A8T2P9T9-F1
#
_cell.length_a   1.000
_cell.length_b   1.000
_cell.length_c   1.000
_cell.angle_alpha   90.00
_cell.angle_beta   90.00
_cell.angle_gamma   90.00
#
_symmetry.space_group_name_H-M   'P 1'
#
loop_
_entity.id
_entity.type
_entity.pdbx_description
1 polymer ?
#
loop_
_entity_poly.entity_id
_entity_poly.type
_entity_poly.pdbx_seq_one_letter_code
_entity_poly.pdbx_strand_id
1 'polypeptide(L)'
;MVFSRAAVTRLLGSGCKCYSNDAPDDMVLGMCLNALGLPVTHSPLFHQARPEDYSKDFLTHQVPISFHKHWNINPVAVFHKWLVDDTGAATSERPHRDTRVEL
;
A
#
# COMPACT_ATOMS: atom_id res chain seq x y z
N MET A 1 5.25 3.83 5.68
CA MET A 1 6.17 3.04 6.53
C MET A 1 6.57 1.78 5.77
N VAL A 2 7.74 1.22 6.05
CA VAL A 2 8.20 -0.05 5.47
C VAL A 2 8.68 -0.95 6.61
N PHE A 3 8.32 -2.23 6.56
CA PHE A 3 8.66 -3.21 7.58
C PHE A 3 9.43 -4.37 6.98
N SER A 4 10.41 -4.90 7.72
CA SER A 4 11.01 -6.18 7.38
C SER A 4 10.03 -7.31 7.72
N ARG A 5 10.11 -8.42 6.99
CA ARG A 5 9.29 -9.61 7.26
C ARG A 5 9.44 -10.09 8.71
N ALA A 6 10.66 -10.07 9.25
CA ALA A 6 10.93 -10.47 10.62
C ALA A 6 10.23 -9.56 11.66
N ALA A 7 10.21 -8.24 11.44
CA ALA A 7 9.48 -7.31 12.30
C ALA A 7 7.97 -7.57 12.27
N VAL A 8 7.40 -7.81 11.08
CA VAL A 8 5.97 -8.14 10.93
C VAL A 8 5.62 -9.43 11.67
N THR A 9 6.42 -10.49 11.53
CA THR A 9 6.19 -11.74 12.27
C THR A 9 6.16 -11.53 13.78
N ARG A 10 7.08 -10.73 14.32
CA ARG A 10 7.09 -10.39 15.77
C ARG A 10 5.87 -9.57 16.18
N LEU A 11 5.47 -8.61 15.35
CA LEU A 11 4.31 -7.76 15.61
C LEU A 11 3.00 -8.57 15.64
N LEU A 12 2.81 -9.46 14.67
CA LEU A 12 1.63 -10.34 14.62
C LEU A 12 1.60 -11.30 15.82
N GLY A 13 2.76 -11.81 16.23
CA GLY A 13 2.89 -12.68 17.40
C GLY A 13 2.71 -11.97 18.75
N SER A 14 2.73 -10.63 18.80
CA SER A 14 2.64 -9.89 20.05
C SER A 14 1.22 -9.63 20.54
N GLY A 15 0.20 -9.97 19.74
CA GLY A 15 -1.19 -9.60 20.00
C GLY A 15 -1.47 -8.09 19.87
N CYS A 16 -0.59 -7.35 19.19
CA CYS A 16 -0.83 -5.93 18.89
C CYS A 16 -2.13 -5.77 18.11
N LYS A 17 -3.00 -4.87 18.57
CA LYS A 17 -4.28 -4.56 17.94
C LYS A 17 -4.69 -3.13 18.23
N CYS A 18 -5.41 -2.53 17.28
CA CYS A 18 -6.06 -1.24 17.49
C CYS A 18 -7.14 -1.38 18.56
N TYR A 19 -7.30 -0.34 19.39
CA TYR A 19 -8.27 -0.32 20.49
C TYR A 19 -9.68 0.07 20.02
N SER A 20 -9.80 0.63 18.82
CA SER A 20 -11.06 0.96 18.15
C SER A 20 -10.83 1.04 16.64
N ASN A 21 -11.91 1.08 15.85
CA ASN A 21 -11.83 1.24 14.40
C ASN A 21 -11.29 2.63 13.98
N ASP A 22 -11.50 3.64 14.81
CA ASP A 22 -11.03 5.02 14.56
C ASP A 22 -9.69 5.33 15.26
N ALA A 23 -9.02 4.30 15.77
CA ALA A 23 -7.71 4.47 16.38
C ALA A 23 -6.69 4.94 15.32
N PRO A 24 -5.73 5.80 15.69
CA PRO A 24 -4.62 6.15 14.81
C PRO A 24 -3.67 4.95 14.69
N ASP A 25 -3.86 4.17 13.63
CA ASP A 25 -3.12 2.92 13.40
C ASP A 25 -1.60 3.10 13.44
N ASP A 26 -1.08 4.19 12.89
CA ASP A 26 0.35 4.51 12.86
C ASP A 26 0.95 4.75 14.24
N MET A 27 0.22 5.45 15.12
CA MET A 27 0.60 5.63 16.51
C MET A 27 0.54 4.31 17.29
N VAL A 28 -0.51 3.48 17.06
CA VAL A 28 -0.63 2.16 17.69
C VAL A 28 0.52 1.24 17.26
N LEU A 29 0.85 1.21 15.98
CA LEU A 29 2.02 0.50 15.46
C LEU A 29 3.30 0.96 16.15
N GLY A 30 3.51 2.28 16.29
CA GLY A 30 4.64 2.84 17.03
C GLY A 30 4.73 2.34 18.47
N MET A 31 3.61 2.34 19.19
CA MET A 31 3.53 1.82 20.57
C MET A 31 3.88 0.34 20.63
N CYS A 32 3.34 -0.48 19.73
CA CYS A 32 3.62 -1.91 19.69
C CYS A 32 5.08 -2.23 19.37
N LEU A 33 5.68 -1.51 18.42
CA LEU A 33 7.11 -1.67 18.10
C LEU A 33 7.98 -1.29 19.30
N ASN A 34 7.66 -0.20 19.99
CA ASN A 34 8.35 0.21 21.21
C ASN A 34 8.25 -0.85 22.31
N ALA A 35 7.04 -1.39 22.56
CA ALA A 35 6.82 -2.45 23.55
C ALA A 35 7.59 -3.75 23.22
N LEU A 36 7.82 -4.03 21.93
CA LEU A 36 8.60 -5.17 21.45
C LEU A 36 10.13 -4.92 21.43
N GLY A 37 10.57 -3.71 21.76
CA GLY A 37 11.97 -3.29 21.63
C GLY A 37 12.45 -3.28 20.16
N LEU A 38 11.55 -3.06 19.21
CA LEU A 38 11.88 -2.96 17.79
C LEU A 38 12.16 -1.49 17.43
N PRO A 39 13.36 -1.17 16.92
CA PRO A 39 13.70 0.20 16.57
C PRO A 39 12.91 0.68 15.34
N VAL A 40 12.51 1.94 15.36
CA VAL A 40 11.90 2.64 14.22
C VAL A 40 12.91 3.67 13.72
N THR A 41 13.36 3.51 12.48
CA THR A 41 14.30 4.44 11.85
C THR A 41 13.53 5.42 10.95
N HIS A 42 13.66 6.71 11.23
CA HIS A 42 13.15 7.75 10.37
C HIS A 42 14.00 7.86 9.10
N SER A 43 13.37 8.08 7.94
CA SER A 43 14.05 8.40 6.69
C SER A 43 13.38 9.60 6.03
N PRO A 44 14.16 10.63 5.61
CA PRO A 44 13.62 11.82 4.97
C PRO A 44 13.04 11.57 3.57
N LEU A 45 13.24 10.36 3.02
CA LEU A 45 12.77 9.97 1.69
C LEU A 45 11.30 9.50 1.67
N PHE A 46 10.66 9.41 2.85
CA PHE A 46 9.24 9.11 2.98
C PHE A 46 8.49 10.40 3.30
N HIS A 47 7.61 10.80 2.38
CA HIS A 47 6.91 12.08 2.46
C HIS A 47 5.45 11.88 2.85
N GLN A 48 4.94 12.74 3.74
CA GLN A 48 3.54 12.70 4.17
C GLN A 48 2.60 13.48 3.26
N ALA A 49 3.11 14.41 2.43
CA ALA A 49 2.30 15.22 1.53
C ALA A 49 2.41 14.74 0.06
N ARG A 50 1.72 15.41 -0.87
CA ARG A 50 1.84 15.11 -2.31
C ARG A 50 3.15 15.69 -2.86
N PRO A 51 3.70 15.18 -3.98
CA PRO A 51 4.88 15.77 -4.60
C PRO A 51 4.74 17.27 -4.87
N GLU A 52 3.56 17.73 -5.32
CA GLU A 52 3.30 19.14 -5.62
C GLU A 52 3.24 20.05 -4.38
N ASP A 53 3.07 19.47 -3.19
CA ASP A 53 3.08 20.21 -1.92
C ASP A 53 4.53 20.53 -1.47
N TYR A 54 5.57 20.00 -2.14
CA TYR A 54 6.99 20.27 -1.89
C TYR A 54 7.60 21.18 -2.96
N SER A 55 8.65 21.93 -2.60
CA SER A 55 9.41 22.68 -3.60
C SER A 55 10.16 21.74 -4.54
N LYS A 56 10.25 22.11 -5.81
CA LYS A 56 10.98 21.31 -6.81
C LYS A 56 12.43 21.10 -6.42
N ASP A 57 13.09 22.15 -5.93
CA ASP A 57 14.47 22.08 -5.48
C ASP A 57 14.63 21.09 -4.32
N PHE A 58 13.68 21.02 -3.39
CA PHE A 58 13.76 20.03 -2.31
C PHE A 58 13.72 18.58 -2.86
N LEU A 59 12.84 18.31 -3.83
CA LEU A 59 12.70 16.98 -4.42
C LEU A 59 13.81 16.59 -5.40
N THR A 60 14.57 17.54 -5.94
CA THR A 60 15.69 17.22 -6.86
C THR A 60 16.95 16.77 -6.13
N HIS A 61 17.11 17.13 -4.85
CA HIS A 61 18.31 16.77 -4.08
C HIS A 61 18.33 15.29 -3.66
N GLN A 62 17.18 14.63 -3.57
CA GLN A 62 17.06 13.25 -3.12
C GLN A 62 15.96 12.53 -3.90
N VAL A 63 16.22 11.31 -4.35
CA VAL A 63 15.17 10.49 -4.99
C VAL A 63 14.20 10.03 -3.90
N PRO A 64 12.93 10.49 -3.93
CA PRO A 64 11.94 10.12 -2.92
C PRO A 64 11.56 8.65 -3.06
N ILE A 65 11.28 7.98 -1.93
CA ILE A 65 10.81 6.59 -1.93
C ILE A 65 9.30 6.54 -2.09
N SER A 66 8.55 7.37 -1.35
CA SER A 66 7.08 7.38 -1.44
C SER A 66 6.47 8.68 -0.94
N PHE A 67 5.27 9.00 -1.43
CA PHE A 67 4.42 10.09 -0.97
C PHE A 67 3.11 9.51 -0.43
N HIS A 68 2.68 9.95 0.76
CA HIS A 68 1.58 9.33 1.50
C HIS A 68 0.38 10.28 1.70
N LYS A 69 0.04 11.04 0.65
CA LYS A 69 -1.18 11.86 0.60
C LYS A 69 -1.95 11.62 -0.68
N HIS A 70 -3.13 11.06 -0.51
CA HIS A 70 -4.02 10.66 -1.59
C HIS A 70 -5.23 11.61 -1.64
N TRP A 71 -4.99 12.91 -1.87
CA TRP A 71 -6.03 13.93 -1.93
C TRP A 71 -6.61 14.05 -3.34
N ASN A 72 -7.93 14.11 -3.45
CA ASN A 72 -8.66 14.22 -4.73
C ASN A 72 -8.37 13.07 -5.71
N ILE A 73 -8.16 11.87 -5.19
CA ILE A 73 -8.02 10.64 -5.98
C ILE A 73 -8.99 9.58 -5.47
N ASN A 74 -9.38 8.63 -6.32
CA ASN A 74 -10.12 7.45 -5.91
C ASN A 74 -9.13 6.37 -5.44
N PRO A 75 -8.99 6.10 -4.13
CA PRO A 75 -8.00 5.15 -3.62
C PRO A 75 -8.27 3.72 -4.08
N VAL A 76 -9.54 3.34 -4.26
CA VAL A 76 -9.94 2.02 -4.76
C VAL A 76 -9.50 1.84 -6.21
N ALA A 77 -9.72 2.85 -7.05
CA ALA A 77 -9.28 2.80 -8.45
C ALA A 77 -7.74 2.72 -8.57
N VAL A 78 -7.00 3.44 -7.72
CA VAL A 78 -5.53 3.39 -7.66
C VAL A 78 -5.05 2.01 -7.20
N PHE A 79 -5.67 1.44 -6.16
CA PHE A 79 -5.39 0.08 -5.71
C PHE A 79 -5.60 -0.93 -6.83
N HIS A 80 -6.75 -0.90 -7.51
CA HIS A 80 -7.02 -1.81 -8.61
C HIS A 80 -6.06 -1.63 -9.79
N LYS A 81 -5.66 -0.40 -10.10
CA LYS A 81 -4.73 -0.13 -11.21
C LYS A 81 -3.32 -0.68 -10.97
N TRP A 82 -2.83 -0.63 -9.73
CA TRP A 82 -1.40 -0.84 -9.43
C TRP A 82 -1.11 -2.08 -8.59
N LEU A 83 -2.07 -2.57 -7.81
CA LEU A 83 -1.89 -3.64 -6.84
C LEU A 83 -2.77 -4.86 -7.11
N VAL A 84 -3.75 -4.73 -8.01
CA VAL A 84 -4.48 -5.87 -8.58
C VAL A 84 -3.91 -6.09 -9.97
N ASP A 85 -2.93 -6.98 -10.08
CA ASP A 85 -2.49 -7.48 -11.38
C ASP A 85 -3.64 -8.23 -12.08
N ASP A 86 -3.64 -8.20 -13.41
CA ASP A 86 -4.53 -8.96 -14.30
C ASP A 86 -4.19 -10.47 -14.28
N THR A 87 -3.95 -11.05 -13.09
CA THR A 87 -3.59 -12.47 -12.86
C THR A 87 -4.75 -13.44 -13.14
N GLY A 88 -5.67 -13.07 -14.05
CA GLY A 88 -6.81 -13.86 -14.49
C GLY A 88 -7.03 -13.87 -16.00
N ALA A 89 -6.25 -13.13 -16.81
CA ALA A 89 -6.37 -13.17 -18.27
C ALA A 89 -5.58 -14.33 -18.91
N ALA A 90 -5.64 -15.54 -18.32
CA ALA A 90 -5.28 -16.77 -19.00
C ALA A 90 -6.56 -17.36 -19.65
N THR A 91 -6.70 -17.09 -20.95
CA THR A 91 -7.46 -17.88 -21.94
C THR A 91 -8.84 -18.39 -21.54
N SER A 92 -9.87 -17.62 -21.91
CA SER A 92 -11.18 -18.17 -22.24
C SER A 92 -11.54 -17.74 -23.67
N GLU A 93 -10.78 -18.25 -24.64
CA GLU A 93 -11.31 -18.37 -25.99
C GLU A 93 -12.45 -19.39 -25.94
N ARG A 94 -13.68 -18.89 -25.82
CA ARG A 94 -14.87 -19.73 -26.01
C ARG A 94 -14.93 -20.14 -27.48
N PRO A 95 -15.08 -21.44 -27.82
CA PRO A 95 -15.24 -21.83 -29.21
C PRO A 95 -16.57 -21.26 -29.72
N HIS A 96 -16.48 -20.50 -30.81
CA HIS A 96 -17.63 -19.99 -31.55
C HIS A 96 -18.42 -21.19 -32.11
N ARG A 97 -19.54 -21.55 -31.46
CA ARG A 97 -20.46 -22.58 -31.98
C ARG A 97 -21.32 -21.95 -33.06
N ASP A 98 -20.89 -22.15 -34.30
CA ASP A 98 -21.61 -21.74 -35.50
C ASP A 98 -22.93 -22.54 -35.58
N THR A 99 -24.06 -21.85 -35.37
CA THR A 99 -25.38 -22.48 -35.50
C THR A 99 -25.87 -22.23 -36.91
N ARG A 100 -25.53 -23.15 -37.82
CA ARG A 100 -26.15 -23.23 -39.15
C ARG A 100 -27.60 -23.66 -38.97
N VAL A 101 -28.51 -22.74 -39.27
CA VAL A 101 -29.94 -23.01 -39.44
C VAL A 101 -30.12 -23.74 -40.77
N GLU A 102 -30.66 -24.96 -40.74
CA GLU A 102 -31.26 -25.61 -41.92
C GLU A 102 -32.56 -26.33 -41.54
N LEU A 103 -33.64 -25.81 -42.14
CA LEU A 103 -34.99 -26.35 -42.43
C LEU A 103 -35.90 -26.80 -41.29
#